data_AF-A0A7S0GB65-F1
#
_entry.id   AF-A0A7S0GB65-F1
#
_cell.length_a   1.000
_cell.length_b   1.000
_cell.length_c   1.000
_cell.angle_alpha   90.00
_cell.angle_beta   90.00
_cell.angle_gamma   90.00
#
_symmetry.space_group_name_H-M   'P 1'
#
loop_
_entity.id
_entity.type
_entity.pdbx_description
1 polymer ?
#
loop_
_entity_poly.entity_id
_entity_poly.type
_entity_poly.pdbx_seq_one_letter_code
_entity_poly.pdbx_strand_id
1 'polypeptide(L)'
;VNRLLGTSIQSEDEMKAWLASVQIPCPNGGGDDNCENAEQMAQSRVGVGLYEKIFRQYTLKQWAKEPKDLDALVTARIPVRSTFDPRYFSDKYQALPSKGYTAWFAHLLDNPKIDVAVNVDFFEHKEHLEKACGTIVYTGPIDRYFEQTGMEKLEYRSIKFTEERHYNTNGYILPKSVV
;
A
#
# COMPACT_ATOMS: atom_id res chain seq x y z
N VAL A 1 -3.59 10.28 -18.72
CA VAL A 1 -4.31 9.71 -19.89
C VAL A 1 -3.68 10.14 -21.20
N ASN A 2 -3.64 11.44 -21.52
CA ASN A 2 -3.08 12.00 -22.76
C ASN A 2 -1.75 11.37 -23.19
N ARG A 3 -0.75 11.35 -22.30
CA ARG A 3 0.57 10.78 -22.60
C ARG A 3 0.57 9.27 -22.91
N LEU A 4 -0.27 8.50 -22.23
CA LEU A 4 -0.24 7.04 -22.30
C LEU A 4 -1.16 6.47 -23.38
N LEU A 5 -2.23 7.20 -23.71
CA LEU A 5 -3.31 6.74 -24.59
C LEU A 5 -3.54 7.67 -25.79
N GLY A 6 -2.74 8.72 -25.97
CA GLY A 6 -2.83 9.62 -27.12
C GLY A 6 -4.08 10.50 -27.13
N THR A 7 -4.72 10.73 -25.98
CA THR A 7 -5.88 11.59 -25.85
C THR A 7 -5.49 13.07 -25.72
N SER A 8 -6.48 13.97 -25.85
CA SER A 8 -6.28 15.43 -25.76
C SER A 8 -7.16 16.09 -24.68
N ILE A 9 -7.44 15.38 -23.58
CA ILE A 9 -8.32 15.83 -22.48
C ILE A 9 -7.72 17.07 -21.80
N GLN A 10 -8.48 18.15 -21.68
CA GLN A 10 -8.07 19.44 -21.11
C GLN A 10 -8.87 19.86 -19.87
N SER A 11 -9.97 19.18 -19.55
CA SER A 11 -10.84 19.54 -18.42
C SER A 11 -11.25 18.34 -17.57
N GLU A 12 -11.70 18.59 -16.34
CA GLU A 12 -12.19 17.53 -15.46
C GLU A 12 -13.46 16.86 -16.00
N ASP A 13 -14.34 17.63 -16.66
CA ASP A 13 -15.56 17.11 -17.25
C ASP A 13 -15.27 16.23 -18.46
N GLU A 14 -14.31 16.61 -19.31
CA GLU A 14 -13.80 15.72 -20.36
C GLU A 14 -13.18 14.44 -19.78
N MET A 15 -12.46 14.53 -18.66
CA MET A 15 -11.87 13.37 -18.00
C MET A 15 -12.94 12.43 -17.43
N LYS A 16 -13.99 12.98 -16.81
CA LYS A 16 -15.14 12.20 -16.30
C LYS A 16 -15.89 11.53 -17.45
N ALA A 17 -16.17 12.27 -18.53
CA ALA A 17 -16.83 11.73 -19.72
C ALA A 17 -15.99 10.60 -20.36
N TRP A 18 -14.67 10.80 -20.46
CA TRP A 18 -13.77 9.79 -20.97
C TRP A 18 -13.74 8.54 -20.07
N LEU A 19 -13.62 8.69 -18.76
CA LEU A 19 -13.67 7.56 -17.81
C LEU A 19 -14.97 6.77 -17.97
N ALA A 20 -16.12 7.45 -17.96
CA ALA A 20 -17.43 6.81 -18.13
C ALA A 20 -17.54 6.02 -19.46
N SER A 21 -16.80 6.42 -20.49
CA SER A 21 -16.79 5.71 -21.79
C SER A 21 -15.92 4.44 -21.81
N VAL A 22 -14.98 4.28 -20.87
CA VAL A 22 -14.01 3.15 -20.87
C VAL A 22 -14.12 2.23 -19.66
N GLN A 23 -14.76 2.69 -18.58
CA GLN A 23 -14.94 1.92 -17.35
C GLN A 23 -15.82 0.70 -17.60
N ILE A 24 -15.42 -0.43 -17.01
CA ILE A 24 -16.13 -1.71 -17.14
C ILE A 24 -16.79 -2.04 -15.80
N PRO A 25 -18.13 -2.00 -15.69
CA PRO A 25 -18.81 -2.28 -14.42
C PRO A 25 -18.42 -3.65 -13.85
N CYS A 26 -18.38 -3.75 -12.51
CA CYS A 26 -18.19 -5.03 -11.84
C CYS A 26 -19.33 -6.01 -12.19
N PRO A 27 -19.09 -7.34 -12.28
CA PRO A 27 -20.06 -8.32 -12.80
C PRO A 27 -21.41 -8.35 -12.08
N ASN A 28 -21.44 -8.02 -10.79
CA ASN A 28 -22.64 -8.12 -9.94
C ASN A 28 -23.40 -6.78 -9.77
N GLY A 29 -23.22 -5.82 -10.69
CA GLY A 29 -24.17 -4.72 -10.91
C GLY A 29 -24.33 -3.67 -9.81
N GLY A 30 -23.37 -3.52 -8.88
CA GLY A 30 -23.47 -2.55 -7.79
C GLY A 30 -22.13 -1.88 -7.49
N GLY A 31 -21.90 -0.70 -8.08
CA GLY A 31 -20.76 0.16 -7.76
C GLY A 31 -19.38 -0.52 -7.79
N ASP A 32 -18.39 0.14 -7.20
CA ASP A 32 -17.04 -0.43 -7.01
C ASP A 32 -17.04 -1.58 -5.98
N ASP A 33 -18.05 -1.67 -5.12
CA ASP A 33 -18.13 -2.63 -4.00
C ASP A 33 -18.39 -4.09 -4.42
N ASN A 34 -18.74 -4.33 -5.68
CA ASN A 34 -19.13 -5.66 -6.20
C ASN A 34 -18.05 -6.33 -7.07
N CYS A 35 -16.84 -5.80 -7.12
CA CYS A 35 -15.73 -6.41 -7.82
C CYS A 35 -15.12 -7.55 -6.98
N GLU A 36 -14.90 -8.70 -7.60
CA GLU A 36 -14.45 -9.92 -6.91
C GLU A 36 -12.92 -9.97 -6.77
N ASN A 37 -12.20 -9.20 -7.59
CA ASN A 37 -10.75 -9.20 -7.61
C ASN A 37 -10.15 -7.87 -8.06
N ALA A 38 -8.83 -7.76 -7.92
CA ALA A 38 -8.07 -6.54 -8.18
C ALA A 38 -8.05 -6.13 -9.65
N GLU A 39 -8.18 -7.09 -10.58
CA GLU A 39 -8.32 -6.82 -12.03
C GLU A 39 -9.63 -6.09 -12.31
N GLN A 40 -10.76 -6.68 -11.91
CA GLN A 40 -12.09 -6.10 -12.11
C GLN A 40 -12.18 -4.71 -11.46
N MET A 41 -11.70 -4.57 -10.22
CA MET A 41 -11.70 -3.29 -9.50
C MET A 41 -10.89 -2.20 -10.22
N ALA A 42 -9.76 -2.56 -10.86
CA ALA A 42 -9.01 -1.58 -11.62
C ALA A 42 -9.73 -1.21 -12.92
N GLN A 43 -10.26 -2.19 -13.64
CA GLN A 43 -10.96 -1.97 -14.91
C GLN A 43 -12.28 -1.20 -14.72
N SER A 44 -13.01 -1.41 -13.60
CA SER A 44 -14.20 -0.63 -13.27
C SER A 44 -13.90 0.84 -13.03
N ARG A 45 -12.68 1.15 -12.58
CA ARG A 45 -12.29 2.51 -12.24
C ARG A 45 -11.54 3.23 -13.35
N VAL A 46 -10.77 2.52 -14.20
CA VAL A 46 -9.92 3.15 -15.22
C VAL A 46 -10.02 2.55 -16.64
N GLY A 47 -10.79 1.48 -16.82
CA GLY A 47 -10.86 0.72 -18.08
C GLY A 47 -9.59 -0.07 -18.39
N VAL A 48 -9.66 -0.91 -19.44
CA VAL A 48 -8.59 -1.85 -19.82
C VAL A 48 -7.29 -1.13 -20.20
N GLY A 49 -7.37 -0.02 -20.94
CA GLY A 49 -6.19 0.67 -21.48
C GLY A 49 -5.25 1.19 -20.41
N LEU A 50 -5.78 1.75 -19.32
CA LEU A 50 -4.97 2.20 -18.18
C LEU A 50 -4.62 1.06 -17.23
N TYR A 51 -5.52 0.09 -17.05
CA TYR A 51 -5.24 -1.12 -16.27
C TYR A 51 -3.97 -1.81 -16.77
N GLU A 52 -3.87 -2.09 -18.07
CA GLU A 52 -2.72 -2.77 -18.68
C GLU A 52 -1.42 -1.97 -18.54
N LYS A 53 -1.50 -0.64 -18.66
CA LYS A 53 -0.31 0.23 -18.68
C LYS A 53 0.23 0.59 -17.30
N ILE A 54 -0.63 0.65 -16.28
CA ILE A 54 -0.26 1.19 -14.95
C ILE A 54 -0.42 0.13 -13.85
N PHE A 55 -1.49 -0.66 -13.89
CA PHE A 55 -1.86 -1.53 -12.78
C PHE A 55 -1.30 -2.94 -12.96
N ARG A 56 -1.62 -3.61 -14.07
CA ARG A 56 -1.37 -5.05 -14.24
C ARG A 56 0.08 -5.45 -13.96
N GLN A 57 1.02 -4.84 -14.67
CA GLN A 57 2.44 -5.17 -14.56
C GLN A 57 3.04 -4.79 -13.20
N TYR A 58 2.57 -3.69 -12.60
CA TYR A 58 3.02 -3.31 -11.26
C TYR A 58 2.51 -4.28 -10.20
N THR A 59 1.23 -4.67 -10.27
CA THR A 59 0.62 -5.64 -9.35
C THR A 59 1.30 -7.00 -9.45
N LEU A 60 1.56 -7.49 -10.67
CA LEU A 60 2.33 -8.71 -10.90
C LEU A 60 3.71 -8.67 -10.25
N LYS A 61 4.45 -7.58 -10.47
CA LYS A 61 5.77 -7.41 -9.86
C LYS A 61 5.71 -7.31 -8.33
N GLN A 62 4.70 -6.62 -7.80
CA GLN A 62 4.56 -6.31 -6.39
C GLN A 62 3.99 -7.47 -5.56
N TRP A 63 3.26 -8.39 -6.17
CA TRP A 63 2.58 -9.49 -5.47
C TRP A 63 2.97 -10.88 -5.97
N ALA A 64 3.68 -10.98 -7.09
CA ALA A 64 3.98 -12.24 -7.76
C ALA A 64 2.73 -13.10 -8.03
N LYS A 65 1.56 -12.46 -8.20
CA LYS A 65 0.25 -13.06 -8.45
C LYS A 65 -0.48 -12.25 -9.52
N GLU A 66 -1.30 -12.91 -10.34
CA GLU A 66 -2.14 -12.21 -11.31
C GLU A 66 -3.19 -11.37 -10.56
N PRO A 67 -3.57 -10.18 -11.08
CA PRO A 67 -4.53 -9.32 -10.37
C PRO A 67 -5.91 -9.95 -10.17
N LYS A 68 -6.29 -10.94 -11.00
CA LYS A 68 -7.52 -11.73 -10.83
C LYS A 68 -7.50 -12.68 -9.61
N ASP A 69 -6.30 -13.00 -9.10
CA ASP A 69 -6.09 -13.88 -7.94
C ASP A 69 -5.88 -13.09 -6.64
N LEU A 70 -6.08 -11.76 -6.68
CA LEU A 70 -5.92 -10.86 -5.56
C LEU A 70 -7.26 -10.21 -5.24
N ASP A 71 -7.49 -9.98 -3.95
CA ASP A 71 -8.67 -9.28 -3.45
C ASP A 71 -8.82 -7.88 -4.08
N ALA A 72 -10.06 -7.47 -4.36
CA ALA A 72 -10.38 -6.18 -4.96
C ALA A 72 -9.78 -4.98 -4.22
N LEU A 73 -9.64 -5.06 -2.88
CA LEU A 73 -9.08 -3.99 -2.05
C LEU A 73 -7.63 -3.63 -2.41
N VAL A 74 -6.88 -4.55 -3.03
CA VAL A 74 -5.49 -4.34 -3.44
C VAL A 74 -5.34 -3.17 -4.41
N THR A 75 -6.26 -3.01 -5.37
CA THR A 75 -6.27 -1.90 -6.33
C THR A 75 -7.27 -0.81 -5.98
N ALA A 76 -8.30 -1.11 -5.16
CA ALA A 76 -9.25 -0.11 -4.67
C ALA A 76 -8.55 1.07 -3.96
N ARG A 77 -7.50 0.78 -3.18
CA ARG A 77 -6.71 1.78 -2.44
C ARG A 77 -5.98 2.81 -3.31
N ILE A 78 -5.81 2.54 -4.62
CA ILE A 78 -5.11 3.47 -5.51
C ILE A 78 -6.11 4.53 -5.96
N PRO A 79 -5.92 5.82 -5.64
CA PRO A 79 -6.89 6.85 -6.01
C PRO A 79 -6.92 7.05 -7.53
N VAL A 80 -8.13 7.13 -8.08
CA VAL A 80 -8.39 7.55 -9.46
C VAL A 80 -9.04 8.92 -9.40
N ARG A 81 -8.41 9.90 -10.03
CA ARG A 81 -8.85 11.30 -9.99
C ARG A 81 -9.16 11.77 -11.40
N SER A 82 -10.25 12.53 -11.53
CA SER A 82 -10.57 13.29 -12.73
C SER A 82 -9.98 14.71 -12.71
N THR A 83 -9.43 15.13 -11.57
CA THR A 83 -8.83 16.45 -11.36
C THR A 83 -7.36 16.48 -11.76
N PHE A 84 -6.80 17.68 -11.89
CA PHE A 84 -5.37 17.87 -12.16
C PHE A 84 -4.49 17.88 -10.89
N ASP A 85 -5.06 17.62 -9.71
CA ASP A 85 -4.31 17.58 -8.45
C ASP A 85 -3.30 16.42 -8.45
N PRO A 86 -1.99 16.71 -8.46
CA PRO A 86 -0.96 15.68 -8.61
C PRO A 86 -0.58 15.00 -7.29
N ARG A 87 -1.17 15.38 -6.15
CA ARG A 87 -0.85 14.79 -4.85
C ARG A 87 -1.25 13.32 -4.81
N TYR A 88 -0.42 12.49 -4.19
CA TYR A 88 -0.74 11.07 -4.00
C TYR A 88 -1.87 10.88 -2.98
N PHE A 89 -1.76 11.55 -1.83
CA PHE A 89 -2.75 11.51 -0.76
C PHE A 89 -3.73 12.68 -0.84
N SER A 90 -4.98 12.46 -0.39
CA SER A 90 -6.02 13.48 -0.28
C SER A 90 -6.27 13.91 1.17
N ASP A 91 -5.54 13.33 2.12
CA ASP A 91 -5.67 13.63 3.54
C ASP A 91 -5.44 15.12 3.84
N LYS A 92 -6.20 15.64 4.81
CA LYS A 92 -6.11 17.04 5.25
C LYS A 92 -4.75 17.39 5.84
N TYR A 93 -4.15 16.45 6.59
CA TYR A 93 -2.88 16.64 7.29
C TYR A 93 -1.82 15.73 6.66
N GLN A 94 -0.84 16.34 5.99
CA GLN A 94 0.26 15.65 5.36
C GLN A 94 1.56 16.32 5.83
N ALA A 95 2.37 15.59 6.58
CA ALA A 95 3.63 16.10 7.11
C ALA A 95 4.58 14.94 7.41
N LEU A 96 5.88 15.24 7.36
CA LEU A 96 6.91 14.36 7.92
C LEU A 96 7.38 14.90 9.26
N PRO A 97 7.75 14.03 10.22
CA PRO A 97 8.39 14.49 11.45
C PRO A 97 9.66 15.28 11.13
N SER A 98 9.75 16.53 11.60
CA SER A 98 10.85 17.45 11.26
C SER A 98 12.24 16.95 11.71
N LYS A 99 12.27 16.05 12.68
CA LYS A 99 13.50 15.38 13.19
C LYS A 99 13.56 13.88 12.83
N GLY A 100 12.73 13.43 11.89
CA GLY A 100 12.62 12.02 11.49
C GLY A 100 11.84 11.14 12.47
N TYR A 101 11.48 9.94 12.01
CA TYR A 101 10.64 9.00 12.78
C TYR A 101 11.31 8.49 14.05
N THR A 102 12.63 8.26 14.04
CA THR A 102 13.38 7.78 15.23
C THR A 102 13.25 8.75 16.40
N ALA A 103 13.44 10.05 16.17
CA ALA A 103 13.31 11.06 17.23
C ALA A 103 11.87 11.15 17.76
N TRP A 104 10.88 10.95 16.89
CA TRP A 104 9.48 10.95 17.29
C TRP A 104 9.14 9.75 18.20
N PHE A 105 9.56 8.54 17.83
CA PHE A 105 9.36 7.34 18.67
C PHE A 105 10.14 7.42 19.99
N ALA A 106 11.37 7.93 19.97
CA ALA A 106 12.14 8.13 21.20
C ALA A 106 11.39 9.02 22.19
N HIS A 107 10.76 10.09 21.73
CA HIS A 107 9.96 10.97 22.58
C HIS A 107 8.64 10.31 23.06
N LEU A 108 7.99 9.51 22.20
CA LEU A 108 6.79 8.76 22.57
C LEU A 108 7.04 7.77 23.71
N LEU A 109 8.24 7.18 23.75
CA LEU A 109 8.66 6.16 24.71
C LEU A 109 9.39 6.75 25.94
N ASP A 110 9.64 8.06 25.97
CA ASP A 110 10.35 8.76 27.06
C ASP A 110 9.43 8.97 28.27
N ASN A 111 9.16 7.87 28.99
CA ASN A 111 8.36 7.87 30.21
C ASN A 111 9.01 6.95 31.24
N PRO A 112 9.14 7.35 32.51
CA PRO A 112 9.75 6.53 33.56
C PRO A 112 8.99 5.22 33.88
N LYS A 113 7.78 5.02 33.32
CA LYS A 113 6.99 3.79 33.44
C LYS A 113 7.15 2.85 32.23
N ILE A 114 7.96 3.21 31.24
CA ILE A 114 8.17 2.45 30.01
C ILE A 114 9.63 2.04 29.95
N ASP A 115 9.87 0.72 30.08
CA ASP A 115 11.17 0.12 29.79
C ASP A 115 11.16 -0.41 28.35
N VAL A 116 12.23 -0.12 27.61
CA VAL A 116 12.39 -0.56 26.21
C VAL A 116 13.56 -1.53 26.10
N ALA A 117 13.28 -2.75 25.69
CA ALA A 117 14.29 -3.75 25.35
C ALA A 117 14.34 -3.94 23.82
N VAL A 118 15.54 -3.87 23.24
CA VAL A 118 15.79 -4.07 21.80
C VAL A 118 16.66 -5.30 21.58
N ASN A 119 16.61 -5.88 20.39
CA ASN A 119 17.30 -7.14 20.05
C ASN A 119 16.89 -8.32 20.96
N VAL A 120 15.62 -8.36 21.36
CA VAL A 120 15.04 -9.42 22.20
C VAL A 120 13.91 -10.09 21.43
N ASP A 121 13.97 -11.41 21.28
CA ASP A 121 12.86 -12.19 20.74
C ASP A 121 11.85 -12.51 21.85
N PHE A 122 10.58 -12.18 21.62
CA PHE A 122 9.50 -12.46 22.57
C PHE A 122 9.43 -13.94 22.95
N PHE A 123 9.63 -14.85 22.00
CA PHE A 123 9.45 -16.29 22.23
C PHE A 123 10.55 -16.91 23.11
N GLU A 124 11.73 -16.29 23.17
CA GLU A 124 12.82 -16.71 24.08
C GLU A 124 12.50 -16.39 25.55
N HIS A 125 11.60 -15.44 25.80
CA HIS A 125 11.25 -14.96 27.14
C HIS A 125 9.76 -15.11 27.48
N LYS A 126 8.97 -15.73 26.60
CA LYS A 126 7.50 -15.77 26.68
C LYS A 126 7.01 -16.27 28.04
N GLU A 127 7.54 -17.40 28.53
CA GLU A 127 7.12 -17.99 29.81
C GLU A 127 7.36 -17.05 31.00
N HIS A 128 8.49 -16.34 31.00
CA HIS A 128 8.81 -15.37 32.04
C HIS A 128 7.84 -14.18 31.98
N LEU A 129 7.60 -13.64 30.79
CA LEU A 129 6.70 -12.50 30.58
C LEU A 129 5.25 -12.83 30.93
N GLU A 130 4.77 -14.03 30.59
CA GLU A 130 3.42 -14.49 30.96
C GLU A 130 3.22 -14.62 32.47
N LYS A 131 4.29 -14.87 33.23
CA LYS A 131 4.26 -14.88 34.70
C LYS A 131 4.40 -13.50 35.31
N ALA A 132 5.21 -12.64 34.71
CA ALA A 132 5.54 -11.32 35.24
C ALA A 132 4.50 -10.23 34.88
N CYS A 133 3.83 -10.35 33.74
CA CYS A 133 2.93 -9.35 33.21
C CYS A 133 1.46 -9.75 33.40
N GLY A 134 0.63 -8.83 33.89
CA GLY A 134 -0.82 -9.07 33.99
C GLY A 134 -1.56 -9.05 32.64
N THR A 135 -0.97 -8.45 31.60
CA THR A 135 -1.53 -8.40 30.25
C THR A 135 -0.39 -8.31 29.24
N ILE A 136 -0.51 -9.07 28.14
CA ILE A 136 0.42 -9.04 27.03
C ILE A 136 -0.32 -8.52 25.80
N VAL A 137 0.23 -7.47 25.19
CA VAL A 137 -0.19 -6.97 23.88
C VAL A 137 0.85 -7.42 22.86
N TYR A 138 0.52 -8.43 22.07
CA TYR A 138 1.41 -8.98 21.05
C TYR A 138 1.05 -8.44 19.66
N THR A 139 2.02 -7.85 18.96
CA THR A 139 1.85 -7.24 17.64
C THR A 139 2.71 -7.89 16.55
N GLY A 140 3.27 -9.08 16.83
CA GLY A 140 4.02 -9.86 15.85
C GLY A 140 3.13 -10.72 14.95
N PRO A 141 3.71 -11.57 14.08
CA PRO A 141 2.95 -12.49 13.23
C PRO A 141 2.11 -13.45 14.07
N ILE A 142 0.81 -13.54 13.77
CA ILE A 142 -0.17 -14.33 14.55
C ILE A 142 0.03 -15.83 14.36
N ASP A 143 0.38 -16.26 13.15
CA ASP A 143 0.72 -17.64 12.82
C ASP A 143 1.97 -18.11 13.58
N ARG A 144 2.97 -17.24 13.74
CA ARG A 144 4.12 -17.54 14.62
C ARG A 144 3.70 -17.71 16.08
N TYR A 145 2.74 -16.92 16.56
CA TYR A 145 2.25 -17.03 17.94
C TYR A 145 1.59 -18.39 18.23
N PHE A 146 0.90 -18.94 17.23
CA PHE A 146 0.22 -20.23 17.30
C PHE A 146 0.96 -21.36 16.58
N GLU A 147 2.26 -21.24 16.28
CA GLU A 147 3.00 -22.23 15.47
C GLU A 147 2.91 -23.66 16.04
N GLN A 148 2.82 -23.80 17.36
CA GLN A 148 2.70 -25.09 18.06
C GLN A 148 1.39 -25.84 17.78
N THR A 149 0.34 -25.17 17.27
CA THR A 149 -0.93 -25.83 16.94
C THR A 149 -0.83 -26.67 15.66
N GLY A 150 0.25 -26.51 14.89
CA GLY A 150 0.43 -27.21 13.61
C GLY A 150 -0.43 -26.64 12.47
N MET A 151 -1.01 -25.44 12.64
CA MET A 151 -1.71 -24.73 11.56
C MET A 151 -0.72 -24.27 10.48
N GLU A 152 -1.23 -24.10 9.26
CA GLU A 152 -0.42 -23.62 8.14
C GLU A 152 0.06 -22.18 8.37
N LYS A 153 1.25 -21.87 7.84
CA LYS A 153 1.83 -20.52 7.91
C LYS A 153 1.07 -19.56 7.02
N LEU A 154 0.90 -18.33 7.50
CA LEU A 154 0.27 -17.29 6.70
C LEU A 154 1.27 -16.73 5.70
N GLU A 155 0.77 -16.38 4.51
CA GLU A 155 1.58 -15.75 3.48
C GLU A 155 1.80 -14.27 3.81
N TYR A 156 3.05 -13.87 4.02
CA TYR A 156 3.46 -12.47 4.09
C TYR A 156 4.38 -12.12 2.95
N ARG A 157 4.20 -10.92 2.39
CA ARG A 157 5.10 -10.39 1.38
C ARG A 157 6.27 -9.66 2.01
N SER A 158 7.49 -10.00 1.59
CA SER A 158 8.72 -9.28 1.93
C SER A 158 9.16 -8.29 0.85
N ILE A 159 10.11 -7.42 1.17
CA ILE A 159 10.71 -6.45 0.25
C ILE A 159 12.23 -6.52 0.45
N LYS A 160 12.98 -6.57 -0.65
CA LYS A 160 14.43 -6.42 -0.63
C LYS A 160 14.79 -4.99 -1.00
N PHE A 161 15.46 -4.30 -0.08
CA PHE A 161 16.00 -2.98 -0.34
C PHE A 161 17.44 -3.11 -0.89
N THR A 162 17.75 -2.32 -1.92
CA THR A 162 19.12 -2.18 -2.47
C THR A 162 19.38 -0.69 -2.62
N GLU A 163 20.50 -0.22 -2.09
CA GLU A 163 20.91 1.19 -2.20
C GLU A 163 21.93 1.34 -3.32
N GLU A 164 21.65 2.24 -4.26
CA GLU A 164 22.58 2.65 -5.31
C GLU A 164 22.66 4.17 -5.33
N ARG A 165 23.87 4.71 -5.56
CA ARG A 165 24.10 6.16 -5.62
C ARG A 165 24.60 6.54 -7.00
N HIS A 166 23.78 7.31 -7.70
CA HIS A 166 24.05 7.80 -9.05
C HIS A 166 24.27 9.32 -9.00
N TYR A 167 25.33 9.81 -9.64
CA TYR A 167 25.66 11.24 -9.67
C TYR A 167 25.64 11.74 -11.12
N ASN A 168 25.16 12.97 -11.34
CA ASN A 168 25.19 13.66 -12.63
C ASN A 168 24.56 12.88 -13.81
N THR A 169 23.52 12.09 -13.55
CA THR A 169 22.95 11.19 -14.56
C THR A 169 21.84 11.86 -15.37
N ASN A 170 22.06 12.01 -16.67
CA ASN A 170 21.03 12.48 -17.60
C ASN A 170 19.90 11.44 -17.69
N GLY A 171 18.64 11.89 -17.55
CA GLY A 171 17.45 11.05 -17.72
C GLY A 171 16.84 10.48 -16.44
N TYR A 172 17.49 10.62 -15.28
CA TYR A 172 16.86 10.33 -13.99
C TYR A 172 16.11 11.56 -13.49
N ILE A 173 14.82 11.39 -13.23
CA ILE A 173 13.97 12.44 -12.66
C ILE A 173 13.72 12.04 -11.20
N LEU A 174 14.14 12.89 -10.26
CA LEU A 174 13.71 12.71 -8.88
C LEU A 174 12.18 12.82 -8.85
N PRO A 175 11.46 11.83 -8.29
CA PRO A 175 10.02 11.97 -8.10
C PRO A 175 9.76 13.27 -7.34
N LYS A 176 8.71 13.99 -7.77
CA LYS A 176 8.27 15.21 -7.07
C LYS A 176 8.10 14.86 -5.60
N SER A 177 8.67 15.69 -4.72
CA SER A 177 8.60 15.46 -3.27
C SER A 177 7.15 15.19 -2.89
N VAL A 178 6.93 14.09 -2.17
CA VAL A 178 5.59 13.65 -1.74
C VAL A 178 5.04 14.54 -0.61
N VAL A 179 5.85 15.50 -0.16
CA VAL A 179 5.65 16.45 0.95
C VAL A 179 6.48 17.69 0.72
#